data_AF-E4U548-F1
#
_entry.id   AF-E4U548-F1
#
_cell.length_a   1.000
_cell.length_b   1.000
_cell.length_c   1.000
_cell.angle_alpha   90.00
_cell.angle_beta   90.00
_cell.angle_gamma   90.00
#
_symmetry.space_group_name_H-M   'P 1'
#
loop_
_entity.id
_entity.type
_entity.pdbx_description
1 polymer ?
#
loop_
_entity_poly.entity_id
_entity_poly.type
_entity_poly.pdbx_seq_one_letter_code
_entity_poly.pdbx_strand_id
1 'polypeptide(L)'
;MLRRVLSELERPQTLAQVAARVGVEPGALWGMLETLQQGGYVGLAYSESPACNVACGGCALRNLCPAADSETPPPTPVWRLTPKGRRALEQGL
;
A
#
# COMPACT_ATOMS: atom_id res chain seq x y z
N MET A 1 -4.63 16.86 -9.43
CA MET A 1 -4.50 16.48 -8.01
C MET A 1 -4.40 14.96 -7.86
N LEU A 2 -5.34 14.20 -8.43
CA LEU A 2 -5.36 12.72 -8.39
C LEU A 2 -4.05 12.07 -8.84
N ARG A 3 -3.50 12.52 -9.98
CA ARG A 3 -2.24 12.01 -10.53
C ARG A 3 -1.07 12.10 -9.53
N ARG A 4 -1.00 13.20 -8.77
CA ARG A 4 0.05 13.42 -7.76
C ARG A 4 -0.09 12.45 -6.59
N VAL A 5 -1.31 12.21 -6.13
CA VAL A 5 -1.61 11.22 -5.08
C VAL A 5 -1.21 9.82 -5.55
N LEU A 6 -1.60 9.44 -6.77
CA LEU A 6 -1.24 8.14 -7.34
C LEU A 6 0.28 7.97 -7.51
N SER A 7 1.00 9.02 -7.95
CA SER A 7 2.46 9.00 -8.02
C SER A 7 3.13 8.79 -6.65
N GLU A 8 2.63 9.42 -5.58
CA GLU A 8 3.15 9.17 -4.23
C GLU A 8 2.93 7.71 -3.79
N LEU A 9 1.87 7.06 -4.28
CA LEU A 9 1.51 5.67 -3.98
C LEU A 9 2.22 4.62 -4.87
N GLU A 10 3.15 5.03 -5.73
CA GLU A 10 4.06 4.10 -6.42
C GLU A 10 4.92 3.31 -5.43
N ARG A 11 5.14 3.89 -4.24
CA ARG A 11 5.73 3.21 -3.08
C ARG A 11 4.67 3.07 -1.98
N PRO A 12 4.69 1.97 -1.18
CA PRO A 12 3.79 1.84 -0.05
C PRO A 12 4.00 2.99 0.94
N GLN A 13 2.96 3.76 1.20
CA GLN A 13 3.01 4.94 2.08
C GLN A 13 1.80 4.95 3.00
N THR A 14 1.96 5.50 4.20
CA THR A 14 0.82 5.70 5.11
C THR A 14 -0.01 6.89 4.67
N LEU A 15 -1.29 6.93 5.07
CA LEU A 15 -2.18 8.07 4.80
C LEU A 15 -1.54 9.39 5.24
N ALA A 16 -0.95 9.43 6.43
CA ALA A 16 -0.31 10.62 6.99
C ALA A 16 0.88 11.10 6.15
N GLN A 17 1.69 10.17 5.62
CA GLN A 17 2.82 10.51 4.76
C GLN A 17 2.36 11.11 3.43
N VAL A 18 1.35 10.50 2.79
CA VAL A 18 0.80 11.00 1.53
C VAL A 18 0.11 12.35 1.74
N ALA A 19 -0.66 12.50 2.82
CA ALA A 19 -1.28 13.77 3.20
C ALA A 19 -0.24 14.89 3.37
N ALA A 20 0.85 14.62 4.10
CA ALA A 20 1.93 15.58 4.31
C ALA A 20 2.64 15.96 3.00
N ARG A 21 2.88 15.00 2.09
CA ARG A 21 3.56 15.27 0.81
C ARG A 21 2.71 16.01 -0.19
N VAL A 22 1.42 15.69 -0.26
CA VAL A 22 0.48 16.33 -1.19
C VAL A 22 -0.04 17.66 -0.62
N GLY A 23 0.07 17.86 0.70
CA GLY A 23 -0.39 19.06 1.39
C GLY A 23 -1.91 19.07 1.60
N VAL A 24 -2.49 17.91 1.89
CA VAL A 24 -3.95 17.72 2.00
C VAL A 24 -4.30 17.23 3.39
N GLU A 25 -5.47 17.61 3.88
CA GLU A 25 -5.99 17.12 5.15
C GLU A 25 -6.22 15.59 5.10
N PRO A 26 -5.80 14.82 6.11
CA PRO A 26 -5.91 13.36 6.10
C PRO A 26 -7.33 12.83 5.91
N GLY A 27 -8.36 13.52 6.44
CA GLY A 27 -9.75 13.09 6.31
C GLY A 27 -10.26 13.18 4.88
N ALA A 28 -9.94 14.27 4.18
CA ALA A 28 -10.26 14.43 2.77
C ALA A 28 -9.50 13.41 1.89
N LEU A 29 -8.23 13.13 2.21
CA LEU A 29 -7.44 12.14 1.50
C LEU A 29 -7.99 10.72 1.70
N TRP A 30 -8.50 10.39 2.90
CA TRP A 30 -9.11 9.09 3.17
C TRP A 30 -10.28 8.81 2.23
N GLY A 31 -11.24 9.74 2.11
CA GLY A 31 -12.39 9.56 1.22
C GLY A 31 -11.99 9.40 -0.25
N MET A 32 -10.95 10.10 -0.70
CA MET A 32 -10.39 9.91 -2.04
C MET A 32 -9.79 8.51 -2.23
N LEU A 33 -9.03 8.01 -1.25
CA LEU A 33 -8.40 6.69 -1.31
C LEU A 33 -9.43 5.56 -1.24
N GLU A 34 -10.47 5.71 -0.43
CA GLU A 34 -11.58 4.76 -0.37
C GLU A 34 -12.30 4.65 -1.71
N THR A 35 -12.57 5.79 -2.37
CA THR A 35 -13.15 5.82 -3.72
C THR A 35 -12.25 5.12 -4.74
N LEU A 36 -10.94 5.39 -4.69
CA LEU A 36 -9.95 4.75 -5.56
C LEU A 36 -9.82 3.25 -5.27
N GLN A 37 -10.02 2.83 -4.03
CA GLN A 37 -10.01 1.43 -3.62
C GLN A 37 -11.22 0.69 -4.18
N GLN A 38 -12.41 1.27 -4.09
CA GLN A 38 -13.62 0.74 -4.71
C GLN A 38 -13.46 0.62 -6.23
N GLY A 39 -12.80 1.61 -6.86
CA GLY A 39 -12.42 1.55 -8.27
C GLY A 39 -11.31 0.56 -8.61
N GLY A 40 -10.64 -0.03 -7.60
CA GLY A 40 -9.56 -0.99 -7.75
C GLY A 40 -8.24 -0.38 -8.21
N TYR A 41 -8.03 0.93 -8.08
CA TYR A 41 -6.79 1.62 -8.45
C TYR A 41 -5.74 1.59 -7.32
N VAL A 42 -6.19 1.60 -6.07
CA VAL A 42 -5.32 1.51 -4.88
C VAL A 42 -5.78 0.36 -3.98
N GLY A 43 -4.88 -0.11 -3.12
CA GLY A 43 -5.20 -1.12 -2.12
C GLY A 43 -4.53 -0.81 -0.78
N LEU A 44 -5.24 -1.16 0.30
CA LEU A 44 -4.66 -1.24 1.63
C LEU A 44 -3.79 -2.49 1.73
N ALA A 45 -2.54 -2.29 2.14
CA ALA A 45 -1.60 -3.30 2.55
C ALA A 45 -1.10 -2.96 3.97
N TYR A 46 -0.34 -3.84 4.56
CA TYR A 46 0.29 -3.61 5.86
C TYR A 46 1.79 -3.47 5.64
N SER A 47 2.43 -2.45 6.25
CA SER A 47 3.83 -2.09 5.97
C SER A 47 4.74 -3.30 6.06
N GLU A 48 4.55 -4.13 7.07
CA GLU A 48 5.32 -5.35 7.27
C GLU A 48 4.42 -6.32 8.03
N SER A 49 3.93 -7.36 7.37
CA SER A 49 3.96 -8.66 8.04
C SER A 49 5.31 -9.25 7.66
N PRO A 50 6.14 -9.75 8.61
CA PRO A 50 7.40 -10.43 8.28
C PRO A 50 7.22 -11.75 7.49
N ALA A 51 6.07 -11.98 6.86
CA ALA A 51 5.63 -13.30 6.43
C ALA A 51 5.10 -13.39 4.99
N CYS A 52 5.40 -12.45 4.08
CA CYS A 52 5.24 -12.71 2.64
C CYS A 52 5.87 -11.63 1.76
N ASN A 53 7.21 -11.61 1.69
CA ASN A 53 7.94 -10.88 0.64
C ASN A 53 8.61 -11.85 -0.35
N VAL A 54 7.92 -12.95 -0.65
CA VAL A 54 8.29 -13.85 -1.74
C VAL A 54 7.01 -14.42 -2.30
N ALA A 55 6.96 -14.57 -3.63
CA ALA A 55 6.00 -15.38 -4.33
C ALA A 55 6.05 -16.85 -3.85
N CYS A 56 5.55 -17.15 -2.66
CA CYS A 56 5.36 -18.51 -2.17
C CYS A 56 3.98 -19.02 -2.63
N GLY A 57 3.78 -19.05 -3.94
CA GLY A 57 2.90 -20.03 -4.55
C GLY A 57 3.61 -21.38 -4.52
N GLY A 58 3.54 -22.10 -3.39
CA GLY A 58 3.96 -23.50 -3.32
C GLY A 58 5.34 -23.80 -2.70
N CYS A 59 5.81 -23.08 -1.68
CA CYS A 59 7.02 -23.52 -0.96
C CYS A 59 6.71 -24.58 0.11
N ALA A 60 7.10 -25.82 -0.15
CA ALA A 60 7.03 -26.99 0.73
C ALA A 60 7.98 -26.94 1.96
N LEU A 61 8.43 -25.75 2.38
CA LEU A 61 9.47 -25.56 3.41
C LEU A 61 8.98 -24.70 4.58
N ARG A 62 7.80 -25.05 5.14
CA ARG A 62 7.20 -24.41 6.33
C ARG A 62 8.17 -24.35 7.53
N ASN A 63 9.11 -25.29 7.63
CA ASN A 63 10.00 -25.45 8.79
C ASN A 63 11.27 -24.58 8.75
N LEU A 64 11.48 -23.76 7.71
CA LEU A 64 12.63 -22.85 7.59
C LEU A 64 12.24 -21.36 7.73
N CYS A 65 10.98 -21.05 8.01
CA CYS A 65 10.63 -19.68 8.41
C CYS A 65 11.15 -19.46 9.83
N PRO A 66 12.09 -18.53 10.06
CA PRO A 66 12.47 -18.16 11.42
C PRO A 66 11.22 -17.61 12.10
N ALA A 67 10.84 -18.21 13.23
CA ALA A 67 9.83 -17.66 14.10
C ALA A 67 10.30 -16.26 14.52
N ALA A 68 9.58 -15.23 14.07
CA ALA A 68 9.88 -13.84 14.41
C ALA A 68 9.46 -13.58 15.86
N ASP A 69 10.26 -14.07 16.81
CA ASP A 69 10.32 -13.61 18.19
C ASP A 69 11.01 -12.24 18.18
N SER A 70 10.26 -11.20 17.84
CA SER A 70 10.68 -9.82 18.05
C SER A 70 9.42 -8.98 18.11
N GLU A 71 9.33 -8.16 19.15
CA GLU A 71 8.28 -7.19 19.45
C GLU A 71 8.02 -6.27 18.25
N THR A 72 7.31 -6.79 17.25
CA THR A 72 7.09 -6.12 15.98
C THR A 72 6.00 -5.09 16.23
N PRO A 73 6.27 -3.78 16.02
CA PRO A 73 5.23 -2.77 16.16
C PRO A 73 4.03 -3.17 15.29
N PRO A 74 2.79 -2.90 15.73
CA PRO A 74 1.61 -3.38 15.04
C PRO A 74 1.67 -2.95 13.57
N PRO A 75 1.36 -3.85 12.63
CA PRO A 75 1.48 -3.58 11.21
C PRO A 75 0.67 -2.32 10.86
N THR A 76 1.36 -1.27 10.44
CA THR A 76 0.70 0.00 10.10
C THR A 76 0.04 -0.14 8.72
N PRO A 77 -1.23 0.25 8.54
CA PRO A 77 -1.86 0.21 7.23
C PRO A 77 -1.19 1.20 6.28
N VAL A 78 -0.75 0.71 5.13
CA VAL A 78 -0.18 1.49 4.03
C VAL A 78 -1.00 1.33 2.78
N TRP A 79 -1.06 2.40 2.01
CA TRP A 79 -1.70 2.44 0.72
C TRP A 79 -0.67 2.16 -0.37
N ARG A 80 -1.03 1.36 -1.37
CA ARG A 80 -0.21 1.07 -2.54
C ARG A 80 -1.04 1.07 -3.83
N LEU A 81 -0.41 1.38 -4.96
CA LEU A 81 -1.04 1.19 -6.26
C LEU A 81 -1.28 -0.29 -6.59
N THR A 82 -2.42 -0.58 -7.20
CA THR A 82 -2.68 -1.87 -7.84
C THR A 82 -2.10 -1.88 -9.27
N PRO A 83 -2.02 -3.04 -9.94
CA PRO A 83 -1.66 -3.10 -11.36
C PRO A 83 -2.57 -2.24 -12.25
N LYS A 84 -3.87 -2.16 -11.91
CA LYS A 84 -4.84 -1.30 -12.60
C LYS A 84 -4.53 0.18 -12.34
N GLY A 85 -4.24 0.56 -11.10
CA GLY A 85 -3.78 1.89 -10.70
C GLY A 85 -2.54 2.36 -11.46
N ARG A 86 -1.55 1.48 -11.59
CA ARG A 86 -0.32 1.78 -12.32
C ARG A 86 -0.58 2.04 -13.80
N ARG A 87 -1.34 1.16 -14.46
CA ARG A 87 -1.71 1.35 -15.88
C ARG A 87 -2.49 2.64 -16.10
N ALA A 88 -3.40 2.97 -15.18
CA ALA A 88 -4.15 4.21 -15.23
C ALA A 88 -3.23 5.44 -15.16
N LEU A 89 -2.25 5.44 -14.25
CA LEU A 89 -1.25 6.49 -14.13
C LEU A 89 -0.42 6.64 -15.41
N GLU A 90 0.02 5.53 -16.00
CA GLU A 90 0.80 5.49 -17.25
C GLU A 90 -0.01 5.97 -18.47
N GLN A 91 -1.30 5.68 -18.50
CA GLN A 91 -2.21 6.09 -19.59
C GLN A 91 -2.73 7.52 -19.44
N GLY A 92 -2.34 8.24 -18.38
CA GLY A 92 -2.65 9.66 -18.21
C GLY A 92 -4.05 9.95 -17.65
N LEU A 93 -4.61 9.06 -16.83
CA LEU A 93 -5.81 9.35 -16.02
C LEU A 93 -5.62 10.57 -15.09
#